data_AF-A0A2V6Q517-F1
#
_entry.id   AF-A0A2V6Q517-F1
#
_cell.length_a   1.000
_cell.length_b   1.000
_cell.length_c   1.000
_cell.angle_alpha   90.00
_cell.angle_beta   90.00
_cell.angle_gamma   90.00
#
_symmetry.space_group_name_H-M   'P 1'
#
loop_
_entity.id
_entity.type
_entity.pdbx_description
1 polymer ?
#
loop_
_entity_poly.entity_id
_entity_poly.type
_entity_poly.pdbx_seq_one_letter_code
_entity_poly.pdbx_strand_id
1 'polypeptide(L)'
;MTDARQVNGDGMAGRLLLVVDAAVSPEVQQVCADLAARLADQAGMPVSVAAVPVGRLDALQDSLRRDAEARRREYAPSPRPDPAAPMSSAPFVWTADGRPDWGSMWTTFCELALYGGPPQRGPESALRAPAVAPAADDAEMLAEMRRGIWETTGLYAEPTASGWLAVTCDSPTMAAWLCAAIILENVDARVEEDRLLLPAGPGYTLKDEVKSIITVVAKTHHYWQAHVTGGEPA
;
A
#
# COMPACT_ATOMS: atom_id res chain seq x y z
N MET A 1 -53.95 32.85 -5.74
CA MET A 1 -53.46 33.27 -4.41
C MET A 1 -53.77 32.11 -3.48
N THR A 2 -52.81 31.30 -3.04
CA THR A 2 -51.58 31.70 -2.38
C THR A 2 -50.48 30.67 -2.66
N ASP A 3 -49.38 31.17 -3.20
CA ASP A 3 -47.98 30.75 -3.07
C ASP A 3 -47.70 29.43 -2.33
N ALA A 4 -47.63 28.33 -3.08
CA ALA A 4 -46.98 27.11 -2.63
C ALA A 4 -45.47 27.35 -2.72
N ARG A 5 -44.92 27.83 -1.60
CA ARG A 5 -43.50 27.97 -1.31
C ARG A 5 -42.75 26.77 -1.88
N GLN A 6 -42.06 26.99 -2.99
CA GLN A 6 -41.21 26.02 -3.65
C GLN A 6 -40.09 25.68 -2.64
N VAL A 7 -40.27 24.58 -1.91
CA VAL A 7 -39.21 23.99 -1.09
C VAL A 7 -38.18 23.51 -2.11
N ASN A 8 -37.21 24.37 -2.40
CA ASN A 8 -36.03 24.00 -3.16
C ASN A 8 -35.51 22.73 -2.52
N GLY A 9 -35.59 21.64 -3.29
CA GLY A 9 -35.17 20.32 -2.87
C GLY A 9 -33.73 20.41 -2.44
N ASP A 10 -33.52 20.37 -1.13
CA ASP A 10 -32.23 20.33 -0.48
C ASP A 10 -31.70 18.90 -0.64
N GLY A 11 -31.42 18.54 -1.90
CA GLY A 11 -31.02 17.21 -2.30
C GLY A 11 -29.69 16.84 -1.64
N MET A 12 -29.53 15.55 -1.34
CA MET A 12 -28.29 14.95 -0.82
C MET A 12 -27.07 15.13 -1.76
N ALA A 13 -27.25 15.68 -2.96
CA ALA A 13 -26.16 15.93 -3.90
C ALA A 13 -25.27 17.06 -3.39
N GLY A 14 -23.98 16.77 -3.19
CA GLY A 14 -22.97 17.79 -2.85
C GLY A 14 -22.90 18.21 -1.38
N ARG A 15 -23.32 17.35 -0.44
CA ARG A 15 -23.16 17.58 1.02
C ARG A 15 -22.38 16.46 1.69
N LEU A 16 -21.68 16.80 2.76
CA LEU A 16 -21.02 15.84 3.65
C LEU A 16 -21.95 15.49 4.81
N LEU A 17 -21.95 14.24 5.25
CA LEU A 17 -22.76 13.77 6.38
C LEU A 17 -21.86 13.24 7.48
N LEU A 18 -21.94 13.84 8.67
CA LEU A 18 -21.31 13.34 9.89
C LEU A 18 -22.36 12.59 10.71
N VAL A 19 -22.16 11.29 10.93
CA VAL A 19 -23.08 10.46 11.71
C VAL A 19 -22.52 10.25 13.11
N VAL A 20 -23.32 10.53 14.15
CA VAL A 20 -22.96 10.38 15.56
C VAL A 20 -23.98 9.51 16.28
N ASP A 21 -23.59 8.81 17.34
CA ASP A 21 -24.55 8.03 18.12
C ASP A 21 -25.52 8.96 18.84
N ALA A 22 -26.82 8.69 18.75
CA ALA A 22 -27.86 9.45 19.43
C ALA A 22 -27.75 9.39 20.97
N ALA A 23 -27.04 8.39 21.51
CA ALA A 23 -26.84 8.22 22.95
C ALA A 23 -25.72 9.11 23.54
N VAL A 24 -24.95 9.82 22.72
CA VAL A 24 -23.87 10.69 23.22
C VAL A 24 -24.42 11.92 23.94
N SER A 25 -23.64 12.43 24.90
CA SER A 25 -24.04 13.59 25.72
C SER A 25 -24.23 14.86 24.86
N PRO A 26 -25.05 15.83 25.31
CA PRO A 26 -25.24 17.10 24.61
C PRO A 26 -23.93 17.86 24.35
N GLU A 27 -22.94 17.72 25.26
CA GLU A 27 -21.61 18.31 25.11
C GLU A 27 -20.87 17.70 23.91
N VAL A 28 -20.93 16.37 23.74
CA VAL A 28 -20.35 15.67 22.59
C VAL A 28 -21.08 16.04 21.31
N GLN A 29 -22.41 16.18 21.34
CA GLN A 29 -23.20 16.62 20.18
C GLN A 29 -22.78 18.03 19.73
N GLN A 30 -22.53 18.94 20.68
CA GLN A 30 -22.05 20.28 20.37
C GLN A 30 -20.65 20.28 19.76
N VAL A 31 -19.73 19.49 20.30
CA VAL A 31 -18.38 19.32 19.71
C VAL A 31 -18.46 18.80 18.27
N CYS A 32 -19.37 17.86 17.99
CA CYS A 32 -19.59 17.35 16.64
C CYS A 32 -20.19 18.39 15.70
N ALA A 33 -21.10 19.25 16.19
CA ALA A 33 -21.62 20.38 15.42
C ALA A 33 -20.52 21.39 15.07
N ASP A 34 -19.65 21.73 16.03
CA ASP A 34 -18.53 22.65 15.81
C ASP A 34 -17.50 22.07 14.83
N LEU A 35 -17.25 20.76 14.89
CA LEU A 35 -16.42 20.06 13.92
C LEU A 35 -17.04 20.10 12.51
N ALA A 36 -18.35 19.85 12.40
CA ALA A 36 -19.06 19.89 11.12
C ALA A 36 -19.00 21.30 10.49
N ALA A 37 -19.16 22.35 11.29
CA ALA A 37 -19.02 23.73 10.82
C ALA A 37 -17.62 24.01 10.25
N ARG A 38 -16.56 23.66 10.99
CA ARG A 38 -15.18 23.83 10.52
C ARG A 38 -14.88 23.03 9.25
N LEU A 39 -15.39 21.80 9.17
CA LEU A 39 -15.24 20.97 7.99
C LEU A 39 -15.99 21.56 6.79
N ALA A 40 -17.15 22.17 7.02
CA ALA A 40 -17.91 22.83 5.96
C ALA A 40 -17.14 24.02 5.38
N ASP A 41 -16.55 24.84 6.26
CA ASP A 41 -15.72 25.99 5.86
C ASP A 41 -14.48 25.55 5.08
N GLN A 42 -13.80 24.50 5.55
CA GLN A 42 -12.60 23.97 4.89
C GLN A 42 -12.91 23.29 3.55
N ALA A 43 -14.01 22.55 3.47
CA ALA A 43 -14.39 21.82 2.26
C ALA A 43 -15.12 22.69 1.23
N GLY A 44 -15.63 23.86 1.64
CA GLY A 44 -16.53 24.68 0.82
C GLY A 44 -17.85 23.97 0.51
N MET A 45 -18.26 23.01 1.35
CA MET A 45 -19.43 22.16 1.13
C MET A 45 -20.28 22.08 2.41
N PRO A 46 -21.62 22.06 2.32
CA PRO A 46 -22.46 21.89 3.50
C PRO A 46 -22.18 20.56 4.20
N VAL A 47 -22.00 20.58 5.52
CA VAL A 47 -21.90 19.38 6.36
C VAL A 47 -23.14 19.29 7.24
N SER A 48 -23.83 18.16 7.21
CA SER A 48 -24.97 17.86 8.08
C SER A 48 -24.55 16.86 9.16
N VAL A 49 -24.99 17.07 10.41
CA VAL A 49 -24.80 16.11 11.50
C VAL A 49 -26.08 15.33 11.71
N ALA A 50 -26.00 14.00 11.65
CA ALA A 50 -27.12 13.09 11.92
C ALA A 50 -26.84 12.27 13.18
N ALA A 51 -27.70 12.39 14.18
CA ALA A 51 -27.67 11.56 15.38
C ALA A 51 -28.51 10.30 15.16
N VAL A 52 -27.89 9.12 15.30
CA VAL A 52 -28.53 7.83 15.03
C VAL A 52 -28.24 6.85 16.16
N PRO A 53 -29.23 6.13 16.73
CA PRO A 53 -28.96 5.14 17.78
C PRO A 53 -28.03 4.03 17.30
N VAL A 54 -27.02 3.65 18.10
CA VAL A 54 -26.04 2.60 17.74
C VAL A 54 -26.67 1.28 17.29
N GLY A 55 -27.79 0.86 17.89
CA GLY A 55 -28.52 -0.35 17.48
C GLY A 55 -29.17 -0.27 16.09
N ARG A 56 -29.17 0.90 15.44
CA ARG A 56 -29.57 1.10 14.04
C ARG A 56 -28.38 1.44 13.12
N LEU A 57 -27.18 1.64 13.67
CA LEU A 57 -25.97 1.83 12.86
C LEU A 57 -25.64 0.56 12.09
N ASP A 58 -25.81 -0.63 12.68
CA ASP A 58 -25.63 -1.91 11.97
C ASP A 58 -26.58 -2.06 10.78
N ALA A 59 -27.82 -1.58 10.91
CA ALA A 59 -28.82 -1.58 9.84
C ALA A 59 -28.51 -0.55 8.74
N LEU A 60 -27.81 0.54 9.08
CA LEU A 60 -27.30 1.53 8.12
C LEU A 60 -25.94 1.14 7.55
N GLN A 61 -25.19 0.26 8.22
CA GLN A 61 -23.86 -0.18 7.81
C GLN A 61 -23.92 -0.83 6.42
N ASP A 62 -24.98 -1.57 6.10
CA ASP A 62 -25.19 -2.16 4.78
C ASP A 62 -25.56 -1.16 3.68
N SER A 63 -26.08 0.02 4.05
CA SER A 63 -26.38 1.13 3.14
C SER A 63 -25.21 2.12 3.03
N LEU A 64 -24.37 2.21 4.06
CA LEU A 64 -23.14 3.02 4.09
C LEU A 64 -21.95 2.27 3.48
N ARG A 65 -21.95 0.93 3.50
CA ARG A 65 -20.89 0.07 2.92
C ARG A 65 -21.19 -0.42 1.50
N ARG A 66 -22.36 -0.16 0.94
CA ARG A 66 -22.66 -0.49 -0.47
C ARG A 66 -22.56 0.75 -1.35
N ASP A 67 -21.32 1.02 -1.79
CA ASP A 67 -20.92 1.44 -3.15
C ASP A 67 -19.44 1.89 -3.08
N ALA A 68 -18.44 1.08 -3.45
CA ALA A 68 -18.10 0.63 -4.80
C ALA A 68 -17.97 1.74 -5.88
N GLU A 69 -18.68 2.89 -5.81
CA GLU A 69 -18.63 3.92 -6.87
C GLU A 69 -18.84 5.39 -6.39
N ALA A 70 -18.08 5.88 -5.41
CA ALA A 70 -17.80 7.33 -5.34
C ALA A 70 -16.57 7.65 -6.20
N ARG A 71 -16.77 7.72 -7.53
CA ARG A 71 -15.74 8.18 -8.47
C ARG A 71 -15.65 9.72 -8.43
N ARG A 72 -14.55 10.26 -7.91
CA ARG A 72 -13.98 11.50 -8.46
C ARG A 72 -12.95 11.07 -9.51
N ARG A 73 -13.21 11.32 -10.79
CA ARG A 73 -12.21 11.20 -11.86
C ARG A 73 -12.40 12.31 -12.86
N GLU A 74 -11.29 12.95 -13.23
CA GLU A 74 -10.94 13.11 -14.64
C GLU A 74 -9.43 13.32 -14.84
N TYR A 75 -8.73 12.20 -14.98
CA TYR A 75 -7.74 11.96 -16.04
C TYR A 75 -7.82 10.45 -16.29
N ALA A 76 -8.26 10.00 -17.47
CA ALA A 76 -8.70 8.63 -17.68
C ALA A 76 -7.58 7.58 -17.52
N PRO A 77 -7.58 6.74 -16.47
CA PRO A 77 -6.76 5.54 -16.37
C PRO A 77 -7.56 4.32 -16.88
N SER A 78 -6.85 3.44 -17.57
CA SER A 78 -7.30 2.18 -18.17
C SER A 78 -8.15 1.29 -17.24
N PRO A 79 -8.89 0.29 -17.77
CA PRO A 79 -9.77 -0.60 -17.00
C PRO A 79 -9.04 -1.23 -15.79
N ARG A 80 -9.75 -1.35 -14.66
CA ARG A 80 -9.22 -1.91 -13.40
C ARG A 80 -8.83 -3.40 -13.63
N PRO A 81 -7.57 -3.79 -13.41
CA PRO A 81 -7.19 -5.20 -13.42
C PRO A 81 -7.92 -5.97 -12.31
N ASP A 82 -8.18 -7.25 -12.55
CA ASP A 82 -8.68 -8.20 -11.55
C ASP A 82 -7.76 -8.15 -10.30
N PRO A 83 -8.29 -7.99 -9.07
CA PRO A 83 -7.47 -8.00 -7.85
C PRO A 83 -6.72 -9.32 -7.61
N ALA A 84 -7.11 -10.42 -8.29
CA ALA A 84 -6.37 -11.67 -8.32
C ALA A 84 -5.31 -11.74 -9.45
N ALA A 85 -5.35 -10.81 -10.41
CA ALA A 85 -4.36 -10.76 -11.47
C ALA A 85 -3.08 -10.05 -10.97
N PRO A 86 -1.91 -10.70 -11.09
CA PRO A 86 -0.64 -10.08 -10.72
C PRO A 86 -0.39 -8.83 -11.57
N MET A 87 0.24 -7.82 -10.97
CA MET A 87 0.68 -6.65 -11.73
C MET A 87 1.71 -7.06 -12.78
N SER A 88 1.64 -6.48 -13.99
CA SER A 88 2.73 -6.65 -14.94
C SER A 88 3.99 -5.98 -14.37
N SER A 89 5.11 -6.69 -14.42
CA SER A 89 6.38 -6.13 -13.94
C SER A 89 6.92 -5.12 -14.95
N ALA A 90 7.42 -3.96 -14.48
CA ALA A 90 8.04 -2.94 -15.32
C ALA A 90 9.15 -3.55 -16.21
N PRO A 91 9.28 -3.20 -17.50
CA PRO A 91 10.33 -3.76 -18.34
C PRO A 91 11.73 -3.46 -17.76
N PHE A 92 12.69 -4.33 -18.05
CA PHE A 92 14.07 -4.08 -17.62
C PHE A 92 14.65 -2.85 -18.35
N VAL A 93 15.19 -1.92 -17.56
CA VAL A 93 16.16 -0.92 -18.03
C VAL A 93 17.55 -1.53 -17.87
N TRP A 94 18.42 -1.34 -18.85
CA TRP A 94 19.76 -1.94 -18.87
C TRP A 94 20.82 -0.83 -18.93
N THR A 95 21.90 -1.00 -18.16
CA THR A 95 23.09 -0.17 -18.23
C THR A 95 23.91 -0.50 -19.49
N ALA A 96 24.88 0.36 -19.81
CA ALA A 96 25.81 0.14 -20.93
C ALA A 96 26.60 -1.18 -20.82
N ASP A 97 26.82 -1.67 -19.60
CA ASP A 97 27.53 -2.91 -19.31
C ASP A 97 26.64 -4.16 -19.40
N GLY A 98 25.37 -3.99 -19.82
CA GLY A 98 24.42 -5.10 -20.02
C GLY A 98 23.79 -5.65 -18.74
N ARG A 99 23.87 -4.90 -17.61
CA ARG A 99 23.22 -5.26 -16.34
C ARG A 99 21.94 -4.47 -16.13
N PRO A 100 20.98 -4.95 -15.33
CA PRO A 100 19.80 -4.17 -14.96
C PRO A 100 20.18 -2.86 -14.26
N ASP A 101 19.57 -1.75 -14.67
CA ASP A 101 19.65 -0.49 -13.94
C ASP A 101 18.50 -0.43 -12.93
N TRP A 102 18.72 -0.93 -11.71
CA TRP A 102 17.66 -1.04 -10.70
C TRP A 102 17.22 0.33 -10.17
N GLY A 103 18.16 1.26 -10.02
CA GLY A 103 17.88 2.61 -9.53
C GLY A 103 17.00 3.43 -10.49
N SER A 104 17.15 3.19 -11.81
CA SER A 104 16.36 3.87 -12.84
C SER A 104 15.20 3.04 -13.40
N MET A 105 15.02 1.79 -12.94
CA MET A 105 13.99 0.88 -13.49
C MET A 105 12.57 1.40 -13.27
N TRP A 106 12.36 2.22 -12.24
CA TRP A 106 11.06 2.78 -11.88
C TRP A 106 11.15 4.31 -11.84
N THR A 107 10.57 4.98 -12.84
CA THR A 107 10.71 6.44 -13.01
C THR A 107 9.62 7.26 -12.29
N THR A 108 8.46 6.67 -11.97
CA THR A 108 7.47 7.29 -11.08
C THR A 108 6.88 6.27 -10.12
N PHE A 109 6.85 6.58 -8.83
CA PHE A 109 6.26 5.71 -7.79
C PHE A 109 4.75 5.49 -7.99
N CYS A 110 4.08 6.32 -8.81
CA CYS A 110 2.72 6.08 -9.30
C CYS A 110 2.59 4.75 -10.08
N GLU A 111 3.68 4.23 -10.67
CA GLU A 111 3.74 2.90 -11.27
C GLU A 111 4.00 1.77 -10.25
N LEU A 112 4.43 2.11 -9.02
CA LEU A 112 4.79 1.17 -7.96
C LEU A 112 3.76 1.06 -6.81
N ALA A 113 2.88 2.04 -6.65
CA ALA A 113 1.54 2.02 -6.02
C ALA A 113 1.31 3.16 -5.02
N LEU A 114 0.31 3.99 -5.32
CA LEU A 114 -0.11 5.09 -4.45
C LEU A 114 -1.14 4.67 -3.38
N TYR A 115 -1.76 3.48 -3.48
CA TYR A 115 -2.91 3.11 -2.63
C TYR A 115 -3.06 1.60 -2.34
N GLY A 116 -1.98 0.88 -2.02
CA GLY A 116 -2.11 -0.54 -1.69
C GLY A 116 -2.72 -1.34 -2.84
N GLY A 117 -2.12 -1.19 -4.04
CA GLY A 117 -2.50 -1.98 -5.21
C GLY A 117 -2.40 -3.48 -4.95
N PRO A 118 -2.97 -4.32 -5.85
CA PRO A 118 -2.91 -5.77 -5.70
C PRO A 118 -1.46 -6.24 -5.47
N PRO A 119 -1.27 -7.35 -4.73
CA PRO A 119 0.03 -7.95 -4.53
C PRO A 119 0.79 -8.08 -5.85
N GLN A 120 2.10 -7.85 -5.83
CA GLN A 120 2.92 -8.05 -7.03
C GLN A 120 2.83 -9.50 -7.52
N ARG A 121 2.81 -10.48 -6.60
CA ARG A 121 2.59 -11.89 -6.91
C ARG A 121 1.23 -12.33 -6.39
N GLY A 122 0.50 -13.14 -7.15
CA GLY A 122 -0.68 -13.84 -6.65
C GLY A 122 -0.31 -14.99 -5.70
N PRO A 123 -1.27 -15.53 -4.93
CA PRO A 123 -1.02 -16.60 -3.96
C PRO A 123 -0.47 -17.90 -4.59
N GLU A 124 -0.88 -18.20 -5.83
CA GLU A 124 -0.41 -19.36 -6.60
C GLU A 124 1.04 -19.22 -7.10
N SER A 125 1.61 -18.02 -7.01
CA SER A 125 2.99 -17.71 -7.36
C SER A 125 3.70 -17.07 -6.18
N ALA A 126 3.39 -17.49 -4.95
CA ALA A 126 4.09 -16.97 -3.78
C ALA A 126 5.56 -17.43 -3.76
N LEU A 127 6.48 -16.53 -3.38
CA LEU A 127 7.88 -16.93 -3.11
C LEU A 127 7.96 -17.49 -1.70
N ARG A 128 8.32 -18.76 -1.59
CA ARG A 128 8.36 -19.48 -0.32
C ARG A 128 9.76 -19.60 0.24
N ALA A 129 9.81 -19.77 1.55
CA ALA A 129 11.01 -20.14 2.29
C ALA A 129 11.71 -21.32 1.61
N PRO A 130 13.03 -21.23 1.37
CA PRO A 130 13.76 -22.34 0.78
C PRO A 130 13.82 -23.52 1.74
N ALA A 131 13.60 -24.72 1.20
CA ALA A 131 13.77 -25.97 1.93
C ALA A 131 15.23 -26.45 1.96
N VAL A 132 16.10 -25.89 1.11
CA VAL A 132 17.48 -26.33 0.87
C VAL A 132 18.39 -25.11 0.69
N ALA A 133 19.65 -25.22 1.13
CA ALA A 133 20.67 -24.21 0.93
C ALA A 133 20.98 -23.99 -0.58
N PRO A 134 21.40 -22.77 -0.96
CA PRO A 134 21.68 -22.42 -2.35
C PRO A 134 22.94 -23.12 -2.88
N ALA A 135 22.92 -23.47 -4.16
CA ALA A 135 24.02 -24.03 -4.92
C ALA A 135 24.99 -22.94 -5.42
N ALA A 136 26.15 -23.34 -5.97
CA ALA A 136 27.16 -22.41 -6.46
C ALA A 136 26.66 -21.48 -7.60
N ASP A 137 25.74 -21.97 -8.44
CA ASP A 137 25.14 -21.19 -9.54
C ASP A 137 24.21 -20.07 -9.04
N ASP A 138 23.76 -20.14 -7.77
CA ASP A 138 22.93 -19.10 -7.17
C ASP A 138 23.74 -17.86 -6.75
N ALA A 139 25.08 -17.96 -6.72
CA ALA A 139 25.95 -16.88 -6.25
C ALA A 139 25.81 -15.60 -7.08
N GLU A 140 25.62 -15.71 -8.41
CA GLU A 140 25.41 -14.56 -9.29
C GLU A 140 24.06 -13.88 -9.00
N MET A 141 22.99 -14.66 -8.89
CA MET A 141 21.65 -14.15 -8.61
C MET A 141 21.55 -13.56 -7.21
N LEU A 142 22.20 -14.17 -6.22
CA LEU A 142 22.35 -13.61 -4.88
C LEU A 142 23.10 -12.28 -4.90
N ALA A 143 24.20 -12.18 -5.64
CA ALA A 143 24.93 -10.93 -5.80
C ALA A 143 24.07 -9.86 -6.48
N GLU A 144 23.24 -10.25 -7.43
CA GLU A 144 22.32 -9.37 -8.14
C GLU A 144 21.17 -8.88 -7.26
N MET A 145 20.59 -9.74 -6.42
CA MET A 145 19.59 -9.36 -5.41
C MET A 145 20.15 -8.33 -4.44
N ARG A 146 21.36 -8.56 -3.92
CA ARG A 146 22.03 -7.64 -2.99
C ARG A 146 22.27 -6.28 -3.64
N ARG A 147 22.74 -6.28 -4.89
CA ARG A 147 22.97 -5.05 -5.65
C ARG A 147 21.66 -4.28 -5.87
N GLY A 148 20.61 -4.96 -6.34
CA GLY A 148 19.33 -4.31 -6.59
C GLY A 148 18.68 -3.74 -5.34
N ILE A 149 18.73 -4.45 -4.21
CA ILE A 149 18.25 -3.93 -2.92
C ILE A 149 19.05 -2.69 -2.53
N TRP A 150 20.38 -2.72 -2.64
CA TRP A 150 21.22 -1.56 -2.33
C TRP A 150 20.91 -0.35 -3.23
N GLU A 151 20.82 -0.54 -4.55
CA GLU A 151 20.58 0.54 -5.51
C GLU A 151 19.19 1.18 -5.36
N THR A 152 18.20 0.43 -4.88
CA THR A 152 16.81 0.90 -4.75
C THR A 152 16.48 1.45 -3.37
N THR A 153 17.15 0.96 -2.32
CA THR A 153 16.80 1.29 -0.92
C THR A 153 17.95 1.86 -0.11
N GLY A 154 19.20 1.60 -0.50
CA GLY A 154 20.37 1.88 0.32
C GLY A 154 20.55 0.92 1.50
N LEU A 155 19.74 -0.15 1.62
CA LEU A 155 19.89 -1.14 2.68
C LEU A 155 20.94 -2.20 2.31
N TYR A 156 21.75 -2.58 3.29
CA TYR A 156 22.77 -3.61 3.09
C TYR A 156 22.15 -5.00 3.17
N ALA A 157 22.52 -5.88 2.23
CA ALA A 157 22.06 -7.25 2.20
C ALA A 157 23.23 -8.25 2.12
N GLU A 158 23.10 -9.38 2.81
CA GLU A 158 24.09 -10.45 2.83
C GLU A 158 23.45 -11.85 2.85
N PRO A 159 24.08 -12.84 2.20
CA PRO A 159 23.56 -14.20 2.20
C PRO A 159 23.72 -14.85 3.57
N THR A 160 22.76 -15.71 3.94
CA THR A 160 22.86 -16.59 5.10
C THR A 160 23.05 -18.04 4.66
N ALA A 161 23.54 -18.89 5.57
CA ALA A 161 23.83 -20.30 5.26
C ALA A 161 22.58 -21.14 4.91
N SER A 162 21.37 -20.64 5.15
CA SER A 162 20.11 -21.40 5.06
C SER A 162 19.24 -21.02 3.86
N GLY A 163 19.81 -20.39 2.82
CA GLY A 163 19.05 -19.92 1.65
C GLY A 163 18.22 -18.69 1.92
N TRP A 164 18.50 -17.97 3.00
CA TRP A 164 17.92 -16.66 3.23
C TRP A 164 18.91 -15.57 2.82
N LEU A 165 18.36 -14.45 2.39
CA LEU A 165 19.08 -13.20 2.26
C LEU A 165 18.67 -12.30 3.44
N ALA A 166 19.64 -11.90 4.25
CA ALA A 166 19.41 -10.97 5.34
C ALA A 166 19.64 -9.54 4.86
N VAL A 167 18.66 -8.66 5.10
CA VAL A 167 18.72 -7.22 4.85
C VAL A 167 18.76 -6.51 6.19
N THR A 168 19.82 -5.75 6.45
CA THR A 168 19.94 -4.94 7.68
C THR A 168 19.08 -3.69 7.53
N CYS A 169 18.10 -3.53 8.41
CA CYS A 169 17.23 -2.36 8.49
C CYS A 169 17.75 -1.36 9.52
N ASP A 170 17.32 -0.10 9.43
CA ASP A 170 17.75 0.97 10.36
C ASP A 170 17.27 0.74 11.80
N SER A 171 16.24 -0.10 11.99
CA SER A 171 15.72 -0.44 13.30
C SER A 171 14.95 -1.77 13.30
N PRO A 172 14.78 -2.41 14.47
CA PRO A 172 13.88 -3.55 14.62
C PRO A 172 12.43 -3.25 14.21
N THR A 173 11.96 -2.01 14.42
CA THR A 173 10.62 -1.58 14.03
C THR A 173 10.46 -1.57 12.51
N MET A 174 11.46 -1.08 11.78
CA MET A 174 11.49 -1.12 10.33
C MET A 174 11.49 -2.55 9.80
N ALA A 175 12.35 -3.42 10.35
CA ALA A 175 12.41 -4.82 9.97
C ALA A 175 11.05 -5.53 10.18
N ALA A 176 10.40 -5.32 11.33
CA ALA A 176 9.07 -5.83 11.62
C ALA A 176 8.00 -5.33 10.65
N TRP A 177 8.01 -4.03 10.33
CA TRP A 177 7.05 -3.43 9.43
C TRP A 177 7.21 -3.93 7.99
N LEU A 178 8.45 -3.95 7.47
CA LEU A 178 8.75 -4.45 6.13
C LEU A 178 8.38 -5.92 5.99
N CYS A 179 8.71 -6.76 6.98
CA CYS A 179 8.33 -8.18 6.99
C CYS A 179 6.82 -8.37 6.82
N ALA A 180 6.02 -7.67 7.62
CA ALA A 180 4.56 -7.75 7.54
C ALA A 180 4.03 -7.32 6.17
N ALA A 181 4.57 -6.23 5.60
CA ALA A 181 4.18 -5.75 4.29
C ALA A 181 4.59 -6.71 3.15
N ILE A 182 5.77 -7.31 3.21
CA ILE A 182 6.27 -8.25 2.21
C ILE A 182 5.47 -9.55 2.19
N ILE A 183 5.02 -10.03 3.35
CA ILE A 183 4.13 -11.20 3.44
C ILE A 183 2.81 -10.95 2.71
N LEU A 184 2.25 -9.74 2.79
CA LEU A 184 1.03 -9.36 2.07
C LEU A 184 1.22 -9.32 0.54
N GLU A 185 2.47 -9.25 0.07
CA GLU A 185 2.84 -9.29 -1.34
C GLU A 185 3.10 -10.73 -1.84
N ASN A 186 2.73 -11.73 -1.04
CA ASN A 186 2.94 -13.17 -1.29
C ASN A 186 4.41 -13.57 -1.41
N VAL A 187 5.27 -12.95 -0.60
CA VAL A 187 6.68 -13.33 -0.42
C VAL A 187 6.89 -13.68 1.04
N ASP A 188 7.37 -14.87 1.33
CA ASP A 188 7.71 -15.26 2.71
C ASP A 188 8.79 -14.31 3.25
N ALA A 189 8.67 -13.88 4.49
CA ALA A 189 9.66 -13.04 5.16
C ALA A 189 9.75 -13.40 6.65
N ARG A 190 10.90 -13.13 7.27
CA ARG A 190 11.12 -13.28 8.71
C ARG A 190 11.90 -12.11 9.28
N VAL A 191 11.90 -11.98 10.60
CA VAL A 191 12.64 -10.95 11.32
C VAL A 191 13.52 -11.58 12.37
N GLU A 192 14.78 -11.16 12.40
CA GLU A 192 15.74 -11.45 13.46
C GLU A 192 16.34 -10.12 13.90
N GLU A 193 15.89 -9.58 15.04
CA GLU A 193 16.29 -8.25 15.55
C GLU A 193 16.02 -7.13 14.53
N ASP A 194 17.06 -6.51 13.98
CA ASP A 194 17.02 -5.48 12.94
C ASP A 194 17.19 -6.04 11.52
N ARG A 195 17.20 -7.36 11.36
CA ARG A 195 17.42 -8.04 10.08
C ARG A 195 16.11 -8.59 9.53
N LEU A 196 15.77 -8.17 8.31
CA LEU A 196 14.72 -8.75 7.49
C LEU A 196 15.29 -9.92 6.68
N LEU A 197 14.73 -11.11 6.82
CA LEU A 197 15.13 -12.29 6.06
C LEU A 197 14.16 -12.54 4.89
N LEU A 198 14.71 -12.68 3.70
CA LEU A 198 14.00 -12.94 2.44
C LEU A 198 14.44 -14.27 1.83
N PRO A 199 13.58 -15.00 1.12
CA PRO A 199 13.94 -16.24 0.49
C PRO A 199 14.91 -15.96 -0.66
N ALA A 200 15.96 -16.77 -0.72
CA ALA A 200 17.00 -16.74 -1.73
C ALA A 200 17.39 -18.18 -2.07
N GLY A 201 16.37 -18.94 -2.48
CA GLY A 201 16.47 -20.36 -2.76
C GLY A 201 17.18 -20.67 -4.08
N PRO A 202 17.50 -21.95 -4.30
CA PRO A 202 18.18 -22.35 -5.52
C PRO A 202 17.31 -22.19 -6.76
N GLY A 203 17.94 -21.85 -7.90
CA GLY A 203 17.29 -21.76 -9.21
C GLY A 203 16.54 -20.45 -9.45
N TYR A 204 16.76 -19.44 -8.61
CA TYR A 204 16.18 -18.11 -8.81
C TYR A 204 16.66 -17.52 -10.13
N THR A 205 15.73 -16.93 -10.88
CA THR A 205 16.04 -16.31 -12.16
C THR A 205 15.93 -14.80 -12.07
N LEU A 206 16.71 -14.11 -12.92
CA LEU A 206 16.72 -12.66 -12.96
C LEU A 206 15.32 -12.07 -13.21
N LYS A 207 14.56 -12.64 -14.15
CA LYS A 207 13.30 -12.07 -14.64
C LYS A 207 12.13 -12.25 -13.68
N ASP A 208 12.15 -13.30 -12.85
CA ASP A 208 11.03 -13.66 -12.00
C ASP A 208 11.36 -13.46 -10.51
N GLU A 209 12.09 -14.38 -9.89
CA GLU A 209 12.33 -14.38 -8.45
C GLU A 209 13.18 -13.18 -8.00
N VAL A 210 14.34 -12.95 -8.64
CA VAL A 210 15.28 -11.87 -8.26
C VAL A 210 14.61 -10.52 -8.37
N LYS A 211 13.97 -10.25 -9.52
CA LYS A 211 13.20 -9.02 -9.73
C LYS A 211 12.07 -8.88 -8.72
N SER A 212 11.35 -9.95 -8.41
CA SER A 212 10.26 -9.90 -7.45
C SER A 212 10.73 -9.50 -6.05
N ILE A 213 11.85 -10.06 -5.58
CA ILE A 213 12.43 -9.70 -4.29
C ILE A 213 12.89 -8.25 -4.27
N ILE A 214 13.60 -7.78 -5.30
CA ILE A 214 14.07 -6.39 -5.34
C ILE A 214 12.88 -5.42 -5.36
N THR A 215 11.88 -5.68 -6.20
CA THR A 215 10.69 -4.84 -6.31
C THR A 215 9.93 -4.78 -4.98
N VAL A 216 9.70 -5.91 -4.30
CA VAL A 216 8.92 -5.91 -3.06
C VAL A 216 9.64 -5.19 -1.93
N VAL A 217 10.97 -5.32 -1.85
CA VAL A 217 11.80 -4.59 -0.88
C VAL A 217 11.76 -3.10 -1.18
N ALA A 218 11.96 -2.69 -2.44
CA ALA A 218 11.90 -1.29 -2.85
C ALA A 218 10.54 -0.66 -2.54
N LYS A 219 9.46 -1.37 -2.88
CA LYS A 219 8.06 -0.93 -2.65
C LYS A 219 7.78 -0.74 -1.16
N THR A 220 8.09 -1.74 -0.35
CA THR A 220 7.80 -1.69 1.10
C THR A 220 8.71 -0.70 1.82
N HIS A 221 9.98 -0.59 1.42
CA HIS A 221 10.90 0.42 1.93
C HIS A 221 10.40 1.84 1.69
N HIS A 222 9.93 2.13 0.47
CA HIS A 222 9.36 3.44 0.16
C HIS A 222 8.13 3.75 1.02
N TYR A 223 7.22 2.78 1.22
CA TYR A 223 6.08 2.97 2.11
C TYR A 223 6.49 3.28 3.54
N TRP A 224 7.50 2.56 4.06
CA TRP A 224 8.05 2.82 5.38
C TRP A 224 8.60 4.24 5.49
N GLN A 225 9.41 4.67 4.51
CA GLN A 225 9.93 6.03 4.48
C GLN A 225 8.79 7.05 4.50
N ALA A 226 7.78 6.91 3.62
CA ALA A 226 6.62 7.80 3.58
C ALA A 226 5.80 7.80 4.88
N HIS A 227 5.68 6.65 5.55
CA HIS A 227 4.97 6.51 6.83
C HIS A 227 5.73 7.17 7.99
N VAL A 228 7.05 7.06 8.03
CA VAL A 228 7.89 7.59 9.13
C VAL A 228 8.22 9.06 8.95
N THR A 229 8.36 9.54 7.71
CA THR A 229 8.67 10.96 7.45
C THR A 229 7.43 11.86 7.45
N GLY A 230 6.22 11.29 7.44
CA GLY A 230 4.99 12.08 7.50
C GLY A 230 4.78 12.95 6.25
N GLY A 231 4.87 12.36 5.05
CA GLY A 231 4.45 13.00 3.80
C GLY A 231 5.48 13.90 3.10
N GLU A 232 5.54 13.71 1.78
CA GLU A 232 6.33 14.37 0.74
C GLU A 232 7.86 14.09 0.69
N PRO A 233 8.35 13.39 -0.36
CA PRO A 233 9.72 13.55 -0.80
C PRO A 233 9.88 14.89 -1.52
N ALA A 234 11.04 15.53 -1.31
CA ALA A 234 11.45 16.78 -1.97
C ALA A 234 11.58 16.65 -3.48
#